data_AF-A0A953BEI7-F1
#
_entry.id   AF-A0A953BEI7-F1
#
_cell.length_a   1.000
_cell.length_b   1.000
_cell.length_c   1.000
_cell.angle_alpha   90.00
_cell.angle_beta   90.00
_cell.angle_gamma   90.00
#
_symmetry.space_group_name_H-M   'P 1'
#
loop_
_entity.id
_entity.type
_entity.pdbx_description
1 polymer ?
#
loop_
_entity_poly.entity_id
_entity_poly.type
_entity_poly.pdbx_seq_one_letter_code
_entity_poly.pdbx_strand_id
1 'polypeptide(L)'
;MKQDINFYGIHQYLMTKYLETDRWPASQAEFDALADDMPVMRSMLIDPWDNPIQYVPPEKRGGKPRMFSMGPDGVAGTKDDIVFDWPD
;
A
#
# COMPACT_ATOMS: atom_id res chain seq x y z
N MET A 1 12.15 -15.95 9.78
CA MET A 1 12.39 -14.67 9.09
C MET A 1 11.01 -14.08 8.86
N LYS A 2 10.63 -12.98 9.51
CA LYS A 2 9.37 -12.31 9.15
C LYS A 2 9.57 -11.84 7.71
N GLN A 3 8.66 -12.21 6.82
CA GLN A 3 8.81 -11.88 5.41
C GLN A 3 8.50 -10.39 5.26
N ASP A 4 9.50 -9.59 4.87
CA ASP A 4 9.47 -8.13 4.99
C ASP A 4 8.62 -7.50 3.88
N ILE A 5 7.33 -7.30 4.14
CA ILE A 5 6.50 -6.41 3.33
C ILE A 5 7.07 -4.99 3.47
N ASN A 6 7.51 -4.38 2.37
CA ASN A 6 8.14 -3.06 2.41
C ASN A 6 7.11 -1.92 2.40
N PHE A 7 6.23 -1.90 3.40
CA PHE A 7 5.23 -0.83 3.53
C PHE A 7 5.88 0.55 3.68
N TYR A 8 7.05 0.66 4.32
CA TYR A 8 7.76 1.93 4.47
C TYR A 8 8.16 2.55 3.14
N GLY A 9 8.68 1.77 2.21
CA GLY A 9 9.03 2.27 0.88
C GLY A 9 7.80 2.69 0.09
N ILE A 10 6.70 1.93 0.16
CA ILE A 10 5.42 2.30 -0.47
C ILE A 10 4.91 3.62 0.14
N HIS A 11 4.96 3.74 1.47
CA HIS A 11 4.56 4.94 2.19
C HIS A 11 5.37 6.18 1.78
N GLN A 12 6.70 6.09 1.74
CA GLN A 12 7.57 7.19 1.31
C GLN A 12 7.25 7.64 -0.11
N TYR A 13 6.99 6.67 -1.00
CA TYR A 13 6.62 6.93 -2.36
C TYR A 13 5.27 7.65 -2.46
N LEU A 14 4.25 7.15 -1.77
CA LEU A 14 2.93 7.78 -1.70
C LEU A 14 3.00 9.20 -1.13
N MET A 15 3.77 9.43 -0.08
CA MET A 15 3.96 10.75 0.50
C MET A 15 4.59 11.72 -0.50
N THR A 16 5.59 11.25 -1.27
CA THR A 16 6.23 12.05 -2.33
C THR A 16 5.20 12.48 -3.37
N LYS A 17 4.39 11.53 -3.88
CA LYS A 17 3.30 11.84 -4.83
C LYS A 17 2.25 12.79 -4.24
N TYR A 18 1.90 12.61 -2.97
CA TYR A 18 0.98 13.50 -2.28
C TYR A 18 1.53 14.93 -2.21
N LEU A 19 2.81 15.11 -1.89
CA LEU A 19 3.44 16.43 -1.86
C LEU A 19 3.54 17.08 -3.24
N GLU A 20 3.71 16.28 -4.31
CA GLU A 20 3.76 16.77 -5.69
C GLU A 20 2.38 17.15 -6.25
N THR A 21 1.33 16.43 -5.86
CA THR A 21 0.01 16.49 -6.52
C THR A 21 -1.12 16.96 -5.62
N ASP A 22 -0.86 17.16 -4.33
CA ASP A 22 -1.85 17.42 -3.26
C ASP A 22 -3.00 16.40 -3.22
N ARG A 23 -2.73 15.16 -3.67
CA ARG A 23 -3.70 14.07 -3.67
C ARG A 23 -3.06 12.72 -3.41
N TRP A 24 -3.80 11.87 -2.71
CA TRP A 24 -3.52 10.44 -2.64
C TRP A 24 -4.12 9.75 -3.88
N PRO A 25 -3.71 8.50 -4.20
CA PRO A 25 -4.46 7.65 -5.12
C PRO A 25 -5.93 7.55 -4.69
N ALA A 26 -6.87 7.71 -5.62
CA ALA A 26 -8.29 7.74 -5.29
C ALA A 26 -8.93 6.35 -5.17
N SER A 27 -8.22 5.29 -5.56
CA SER A 27 -8.73 3.91 -5.59
C SER A 27 -7.59 2.90 -5.58
N GLN A 28 -7.93 1.62 -5.36
CA GLN A 28 -6.99 0.51 -5.53
C GLN A 28 -6.36 0.52 -6.93
N ALA A 29 -7.14 0.75 -7.99
CA ALA A 29 -6.63 0.75 -9.36
C ALA A 29 -5.58 1.85 -9.60
N GLU A 30 -5.75 3.04 -9.02
CA GLU A 30 -4.73 4.09 -9.09
C GLU A 30 -3.48 3.75 -8.27
N PHE A 31 -3.65 3.03 -7.15
CA PHE A 31 -2.54 2.56 -6.34
C PHE A 31 -1.75 1.45 -7.05
N ASP A 32 -2.44 0.52 -7.72
CA ASP A 32 -1.81 -0.55 -8.51
C ASP A 32 -1.03 0.01 -9.70
N ALA A 33 -1.52 1.09 -10.31
CA ALA A 33 -0.85 1.78 -11.41
C ALA A 33 0.53 2.36 -11.02
N LEU A 34 0.82 2.52 -9.72
CA LEU A 34 2.15 2.93 -9.26
C LEU A 34 3.24 1.90 -9.60
N ALA A 35 2.86 0.64 -9.88
CA ALA A 35 3.76 -0.39 -10.38
C ALA A 35 4.42 -0.01 -11.72
N ASP A 36 3.81 0.89 -12.49
CA ASP A 36 4.32 1.35 -13.78
C ASP A 36 5.23 2.58 -13.67
N ASP A 37 5.22 3.27 -12.53
CA ASP A 37 6.02 4.48 -12.34
C ASP A 37 7.52 4.16 -12.19
N MET A 38 7.86 3.04 -11.54
CA MET A 38 9.26 2.59 -11.38
C MET A 38 9.34 1.05 -11.27
N PRO A 39 10.38 0.39 -11.83
CA PRO A 39 10.52 -1.07 -11.77
C PRO A 39 10.46 -1.67 -10.35
N VAL A 40 10.97 -0.94 -9.35
CA VAL A 40 10.97 -1.39 -7.95
C VAL A 40 9.56 -1.43 -7.36
N MET A 41 8.66 -0.54 -7.76
CA MET A 41 7.29 -0.47 -7.22
C MET A 41 6.51 -1.75 -7.52
N ARG A 42 6.65 -2.31 -8.72
CA ARG A 42 6.00 -3.59 -9.07
C ARG A 42 6.31 -4.70 -8.08
N SER A 43 7.55 -4.79 -7.61
CA SER A 43 7.95 -5.80 -6.61
C SER A 43 7.49 -5.48 -5.19
N MET A 44 7.29 -4.21 -4.87
CA MET A 44 6.87 -3.77 -3.54
C MET A 44 5.36 -3.90 -3.32
N LEU A 45 4.57 -3.78 -4.39
CA LEU A 45 3.11 -3.88 -4.35
C LEU A 45 2.60 -5.33 -4.34
N ILE A 46 3.50 -6.31 -4.32
CA ILE A 46 3.19 -7.73 -4.15
C ILE A 46 3.79 -8.19 -2.82
N ASP A 47 2.98 -8.87 -2.02
CA ASP A 47 3.41 -9.41 -0.73
C ASP A 47 4.17 -10.74 -0.90
N PRO A 48 4.78 -11.27 0.17
CA PRO A 48 5.54 -12.52 0.13
C PRO A 48 4.74 -13.78 -0.23
N TRP A 49 3.40 -13.69 -0.25
CA TRP A 49 2.48 -14.76 -0.60
C TRP A 49 1.85 -14.53 -1.99
N ASP A 50 2.44 -13.65 -2.79
CA ASP A 50 2.02 -13.29 -4.16
C ASP A 50 0.65 -12.59 -4.22
N ASN A 51 0.21 -12.01 -3.10
CA ASN A 51 -0.99 -11.20 -3.07
C ASN A 51 -0.67 -9.72 -3.31
N PRO A 52 -1.52 -8.97 -4.03
CA PRO A 52 -1.39 -7.52 -4.13
C PRO A 52 -1.59 -6.85 -2.76
N ILE A 53 -0.81 -5.80 -2.51
CA ILE A 53 -1.04 -4.89 -1.38
C ILE A 53 -2.39 -4.20 -1.57
N GLN A 54 -3.22 -4.28 -0.55
CA GLN A 54 -4.53 -3.65 -0.51
C GLN A 54 -4.41 -2.20 -0.02
N TYR A 55 -5.20 -1.32 -0.62
CA TYR A 55 -5.19 0.11 -0.41
C TYR A 55 -6.61 0.64 -0.20
N VAL A 56 -6.79 1.46 0.83
CA VAL A 56 -8.04 2.17 1.09
C VAL A 56 -7.74 3.68 1.11
N PRO A 57 -8.33 4.48 0.20
CA PRO A 57 -8.14 5.93 0.20
C PRO A 57 -8.69 6.54 1.49
N PRO A 58 -8.21 7.73 1.90
CA PRO A 58 -8.77 8.41 3.06
C PRO A 58 -10.21 8.84 2.82
N GLU A 59 -11.06 8.74 3.84
CA GLU A 59 -12.48 9.13 3.76
C GLU A 59 -12.69 10.64 3.55
N LYS A 60 -11.69 11.46 3.92
CA LYS A 60 -11.74 12.92 3.82
C LYS A 60 -10.38 13.49 3.41
N ARG A 61 -10.41 14.68 2.81
CA ARG A 61 -9.20 15.45 2.49
C ARG A 61 -8.41 15.72 3.78
N GLY A 62 -7.09 15.51 3.73
CA GLY A 62 -6.19 15.59 4.89
C GLY A 62 -6.15 14.34 5.77
N GLY A 63 -6.92 13.28 5.45
CA GLY A 63 -6.75 11.96 6.06
C GLY A 63 -5.55 11.20 5.50
N LYS A 64 -5.12 10.15 6.22
CA LYS A 64 -4.12 9.18 5.76
C LYS A 64 -4.83 7.97 5.12
N PRO A 65 -4.36 7.42 3.99
CA PRO A 65 -4.90 6.17 3.47
C PRO A 65 -4.57 4.99 4.40
N ARG A 66 -5.17 3.83 4.16
CA ARG A 66 -4.76 2.57 4.81
C ARG A 66 -4.14 1.63 3.78
N MET A 67 -3.15 0.85 4.20
CA MET A 67 -2.54 -0.20 3.41
C MET A 67 -2.45 -1.48 4.23
N PHE A 68 -2.67 -2.63 3.60
CA PHE A 68 -2.51 -3.93 4.24
C PHE A 68 -2.17 -5.03 3.23
N SER A 69 -1.57 -6.11 3.72
CA SER A 69 -1.40 -7.38 2.98
C SER A 69 -2.46 -8.36 3.49
N MET A 70 -2.99 -9.21 2.61
CA MET A 70 -3.91 -10.28 2.99
C MET A 70 -3.20 -11.46 3.69
N GLY A 71 -1.88 -11.42 3.79
CA GLY A 71 -1.11 -12.44 4.46
C GLY A 71 -1.18 -13.81 3.78
N PRO A 72 -0.85 -14.89 4.51
CA PRO A 72 -0.78 -16.24 3.96
C PRO A 72 -2.06 -16.81 3.37
N ASP A 73 -3.24 -16.37 3.84
CA ASP A 73 -4.52 -16.96 3.42
C ASP A 73 -5.07 -16.32 2.13
N GLY A 74 -4.54 -15.15 1.74
CA GLY A 74 -4.95 -14.42 0.54
C GLY A 74 -6.38 -13.88 0.61
N VAL A 75 -6.97 -13.80 1.81
CA VAL A 75 -8.34 -13.35 2.02
C VAL A 75 -8.34 -12.09 2.88
N ALA A 76 -8.80 -10.97 2.30
CA ALA A 76 -8.95 -9.73 3.05
C ALA A 76 -9.97 -9.85 4.19
N GLY A 77 -9.70 -9.17 5.30
CA GLY A 77 -10.57 -9.08 6.46
C GLY A 77 -10.43 -10.24 7.44
N THR A 78 -9.37 -11.05 7.32
CA THR A 78 -9.09 -12.14 8.25
C THR A 78 -8.06 -11.72 9.29
N LYS A 79 -7.77 -12.63 10.21
CA LYS A 79 -6.71 -12.45 11.22
C LYS A 79 -5.30 -12.42 10.62
N ASP A 80 -5.17 -12.85 9.37
CA ASP A 80 -3.90 -12.96 8.66
C ASP A 80 -3.54 -11.65 7.95
N ASP A 81 -4.48 -10.68 7.89
CA ASP A 81 -4.22 -9.33 7.41
C ASP A 81 -3.09 -8.66 8.20
N ILE A 82 -2.08 -8.16 7.47
CA ILE A 82 -0.97 -7.39 8.04
C ILE A 82 -1.17 -5.93 7.66
N VAL A 83 -1.59 -5.11 8.63
CA VAL A 83 -1.88 -3.69 8.43
C VAL A 83 -0.62 -2.84 8.59
N PHE A 84 -0.41 -1.90 7.67
CA PHE A 84 0.59 -0.86 7.87
C PHE A 84 0.08 0.19 8.84
N ASP A 85 0.78 0.34 9.96
CA ASP A 85 0.53 1.40 10.91
C ASP A 85 1.29 2.67 10.49
N TRP A 86 0.56 3.76 10.27
CA TRP A 86 1.18 5.01 9.84
C TRP A 86 1.87 5.63 11.06
N PRO A 87 3.18 5.93 10.99
CA PRO A 87 3.79 6.73 12.03
C PRO A 87 3.06 8.08 12.13
N ASP A 88 2.84 8.53 13.36
CA ASP A 88 2.24 9.84 13.65
C ASP A 88 3.14 11.00 13.20
#